data_AF-A0AAV0F4I4-F1
#
_entry.id   AF-A0AAV0F4I4-F1
#
_cell.length_a   1.000
_cell.length_b   1.000
_cell.length_c   1.000
_cell.angle_alpha   90.00
_cell.angle_beta   90.00
_cell.angle_gamma   90.00
#
_symmetry.space_group_name_H-M   'P 1'
#
loop_
_entity.id
_entity.type
_entity.pdbx_description
1 polymer ?
#
loop_
_entity_poly.entity_id
_entity_poly.type
_entity_poly.pdbx_seq_one_letter_code
_entity_poly.pdbx_strand_id
1 'polypeptide(L)'
;MYVGDSLSLNMWQSMACMLHSSLPQPANISYHRDAPTPNVTFLDYGVTLYLYHSTNLVDIVREKKGRVLKLESIDQDGAALWKTMDVLIFNTWHWWTHTGTSQPWDFIQVDSTHMVPDMDRLKAFEKAFTTWRNWVVDNVKPDKTKVFFQGISPSHYL
;
A
#
# COMPACT_ATOMS: atom_id res chain seq x y z
N MET A 1 -7.90 2.92 6.07
CA MET A 1 -6.79 3.37 5.18
C MET A 1 -6.65 2.40 4.03
N TYR A 2 -6.55 2.94 2.82
CA TYR A 2 -6.14 2.19 1.63
C TYR A 2 -4.62 2.28 1.49
N VAL A 3 -3.96 1.15 1.30
CA VAL A 3 -2.49 1.03 1.24
C VAL A 3 -2.11 0.27 -0.01
N GLY A 4 -1.38 0.91 -0.92
CA GLY A 4 -0.93 0.20 -2.11
C GLY A 4 -0.56 1.10 -3.27
N ASP A 5 -0.85 0.61 -4.48
CA ASP A 5 -0.56 1.30 -5.73
C ASP A 5 -1.75 2.17 -6.21
N SER A 6 -1.77 2.52 -7.50
CA SER A 6 -2.83 3.33 -8.11
C SER A 6 -4.23 2.73 -7.99
N LEU A 7 -4.36 1.40 -7.79
CA LEU A 7 -5.66 0.79 -7.54
C LEU A 7 -6.21 1.17 -6.16
N SER A 8 -5.35 1.28 -5.14
CA SER A 8 -5.76 1.81 -3.83
C SER A 8 -6.27 3.25 -3.94
N LEU A 9 -5.66 4.08 -4.79
CA LEU A 9 -6.16 5.43 -5.07
C LEU A 9 -7.56 5.39 -5.68
N ASN A 10 -7.78 4.55 -6.70
CA ASN A 10 -9.09 4.42 -7.34
C ASN A 10 -10.17 3.94 -6.35
N MET A 11 -9.84 2.94 -5.52
CA MET A 11 -10.78 2.40 -4.52
C MET A 11 -11.06 3.41 -3.41
N TRP A 12 -10.07 4.16 -2.96
CA TRP A 12 -10.24 5.25 -1.99
C TRP A 12 -11.16 6.34 -2.53
N GLN A 13 -10.97 6.78 -3.78
CA GLN A 13 -11.86 7.74 -4.43
C GLN A 13 -13.28 7.20 -4.58
N SER A 14 -13.43 5.95 -5.03
CA SER A 14 -14.73 5.30 -5.16
C SER A 14 -15.48 5.25 -3.82
N MET A 15 -14.81 4.85 -2.75
CA MET A 15 -15.40 4.81 -1.40
C MET A 15 -15.78 6.20 -0.91
N ALA A 16 -14.93 7.21 -1.12
CA ALA A 16 -15.25 8.59 -0.75
C ALA A 16 -16.53 9.08 -1.45
N CYS A 17 -16.67 8.81 -2.76
CA CYS A 17 -17.87 9.16 -3.52
C CYS A 17 -19.12 8.40 -3.05
N MET A 18 -19.01 7.09 -2.78
CA MET A 18 -20.13 6.30 -2.26
C MET A 18 -20.63 6.84 -0.92
N LEU A 19 -19.71 7.10 0.02
CA LEU A 19 -20.06 7.69 1.31
C LEU A 19 -20.69 9.07 1.14
N HIS A 20 -20.06 9.96 0.36
CA HIS A 20 -20.60 11.29 0.06
C HIS A 20 -22.03 11.22 -0.49
N SER A 21 -22.29 10.31 -1.44
CA SER A 21 -23.62 10.18 -2.06
C SER A 21 -24.72 9.72 -1.10
N SER A 22 -24.35 9.08 0.01
CA SER A 22 -25.29 8.60 1.02
C SER A 22 -25.65 9.65 2.08
N LEU A 23 -24.99 10.81 2.07
CA LEU A 23 -25.15 11.85 3.09
C LEU A 23 -26.22 12.90 2.72
N PRO A 24 -27.00 13.38 3.71
CA PRO A 24 -27.84 14.56 3.54
C PRO A 24 -27.01 15.77 3.12
N GLN A 25 -27.60 16.64 2.29
CA GLN A 25 -26.92 17.83 1.76
C GLN A 25 -27.36 19.11 2.49
N PRO A 26 -26.44 20.04 2.78
CA PRO A 26 -25.00 19.99 2.47
C PRO A 26 -24.22 19.06 3.42
N ALA A 27 -23.31 18.24 2.88
CA ALA A 27 -22.47 17.35 3.68
C ALA A 27 -21.23 18.08 4.25
N ASN A 28 -20.93 17.87 5.53
CA ASN A 28 -19.78 18.47 6.22
C ASN A 28 -18.52 17.59 6.07
N ILE A 29 -17.68 17.92 5.09
CA ILE A 29 -16.54 17.10 4.67
C ILE A 29 -15.27 17.95 4.56
N SER A 30 -14.14 17.44 5.07
CA SER A 30 -12.82 18.00 4.79
C SER A 30 -12.05 17.12 3.81
N TYR A 31 -11.29 17.76 2.92
CA TYR A 31 -10.51 17.08 1.89
C TYR A 31 -9.08 17.63 1.87
N HIS A 32 -8.10 16.76 2.10
CA HIS A 32 -6.68 17.09 2.13
C HIS A 32 -5.93 16.21 1.14
N ARG A 33 -5.87 16.65 -0.12
CA ARG A 33 -5.19 15.89 -1.19
C ARG A 33 -3.67 15.98 -1.12
N ASP A 34 -3.15 17.16 -0.83
CA ASP A 34 -1.71 17.45 -0.92
C ASP A 34 -0.98 17.23 0.42
N ALA A 35 -1.65 16.63 1.39
CA ALA A 35 -1.03 16.21 2.65
C ALA A 35 -0.09 15.02 2.42
N PRO A 36 0.92 14.81 3.28
CA PRO A 36 1.79 13.63 3.21
C PRO A 36 1.03 12.29 3.22
N THR A 37 -0.13 12.27 3.89
CA THR A 37 -1.09 11.16 3.81
C THR A 37 -2.45 11.73 3.39
N PRO A 38 -2.79 11.65 2.10
CA PRO A 38 -4.04 12.19 1.58
C PRO A 38 -5.25 11.60 2.32
N ASN A 39 -6.24 12.44 2.60
CA ASN A 39 -7.43 12.01 3.33
C ASN A 39 -8.71 12.80 3.03
N VAL A 40 -9.84 12.13 3.30
CA VAL A 40 -11.19 12.71 3.29
C VAL A 40 -11.80 12.43 4.66
N THR A 41 -12.28 13.45 5.36
CA THR A 41 -12.94 13.29 6.66
C THR A 41 -14.41 13.69 6.58
N PHE A 42 -15.30 12.78 6.97
CA PHE A 42 -16.72 12.99 7.15
C PHE A 42 -16.95 13.43 8.60
N LEU A 43 -16.98 14.74 8.81
CA LEU A 43 -16.77 15.35 10.14
C LEU A 43 -17.87 14.98 11.14
N ASP A 44 -19.13 14.97 10.70
CA ASP A 44 -20.28 14.67 11.55
C ASP A 44 -20.30 13.23 12.06
N TYR A 45 -19.52 12.33 11.43
CA TYR A 45 -19.45 10.90 11.76
C TYR A 45 -18.12 10.52 12.38
N GLY A 46 -17.12 11.42 12.42
CA GLY A 46 -15.77 11.08 12.85
C GLY A 46 -15.10 10.00 12.01
N VAL A 47 -15.47 9.88 10.72
CA VAL A 47 -14.93 8.87 9.80
C VAL A 47 -13.92 9.52 8.87
N THR A 48 -12.69 9.00 8.84
CA THR A 48 -11.64 9.46 7.93
C THR A 48 -11.17 8.34 7.01
N LEU A 49 -11.17 8.61 5.71
CA LEU A 49 -10.56 7.76 4.70
C LEU A 49 -9.15 8.25 4.39
N TYR A 50 -8.13 7.48 4.77
CA TYR A 50 -6.74 7.73 4.40
C TYR A 50 -6.31 6.92 3.17
N LEU A 51 -5.41 7.50 2.38
CA LEU A 51 -4.65 6.83 1.33
C LEU A 51 -3.16 6.87 1.67
N TYR A 52 -2.50 5.72 1.60
CA TYR A 52 -1.05 5.58 1.74
C TYR A 52 -0.47 4.86 0.51
N HIS A 53 0.51 5.47 -0.13
CA HIS A 53 1.09 4.92 -1.35
C HIS A 53 2.31 4.03 -1.01
N SER A 54 2.16 2.72 -1.20
CA SER A 54 3.22 1.73 -1.00
C SER A 54 3.07 0.62 -2.03
N THR A 55 3.76 0.76 -3.16
CA THR A 55 3.53 -0.09 -4.34
C THR A 55 3.90 -1.55 -4.13
N ASN A 56 4.89 -1.82 -3.27
CA ASN A 56 5.45 -3.15 -3.02
C ASN A 56 5.27 -3.62 -1.57
N LEU A 57 4.73 -2.77 -0.68
CA LEU A 57 4.57 -2.98 0.78
C LEU A 57 5.86 -3.19 1.59
N VAL A 58 6.96 -3.48 0.89
CA VAL A 58 8.32 -3.60 1.43
C VAL A 58 9.16 -2.40 1.01
N ASP A 59 10.25 -2.18 1.74
CA ASP A 59 11.13 -1.03 1.53
C ASP A 59 11.80 -1.05 0.16
N ILE A 60 11.82 0.12 -0.48
CA ILE A 60 12.73 0.44 -1.57
C ILE A 60 13.63 1.57 -1.09
N VAL A 61 14.91 1.26 -0.85
CA VAL A 61 15.87 2.22 -0.29
C VAL A 61 16.91 2.63 -1.32
N ARG A 62 17.36 3.89 -1.26
CA ARG A 62 18.46 4.37 -2.08
C ARG A 62 19.79 4.10 -1.37
N GLU A 63 20.57 3.17 -1.92
CA GLU A 63 21.94 2.88 -1.48
C GLU A 63 22.97 3.45 -2.48
N LYS A 64 24.26 3.41 -2.13
CA LYS A 64 25.35 3.92 -2.99
C LYS A 64 25.36 3.31 -4.39
N LYS A 65 24.94 2.05 -4.51
CA LYS A 65 24.88 1.29 -5.77
C LYS A 65 23.61 1.51 -6.58
N GLY A 66 22.56 2.09 -6.00
CA GLY A 66 21.25 2.24 -6.63
C GLY A 66 20.09 2.05 -5.67
N ARG A 67 18.87 2.01 -6.21
CA ARG A 67 17.62 1.71 -5.50
C ARG A 67 17.53 0.20 -5.26
N VAL A 68 17.27 -0.20 -4.03
CA VAL A 68 17.26 -1.61 -3.62
C VAL A 68 15.89 -1.96 -3.07
N LEU A 69 15.20 -2.90 -3.71
CA LEU A 69 13.98 -3.52 -3.18
C LEU A 69 14.38 -4.56 -2.12
N LYS A 70 13.96 -4.35 -0.87
CA LYS A 70 14.33 -5.22 0.26
C LYS A 70 13.19 -6.16 0.63
N LEU A 71 13.24 -7.41 0.17
CA LEU A 71 12.11 -8.34 0.30
C LEU A 71 11.79 -8.74 1.75
N GLU A 72 12.74 -8.59 2.69
CA GLU A 72 12.56 -8.89 4.13
C GLU A 72 12.35 -7.65 5.01
N SER A 73 12.16 -6.48 4.41
CA SER A 73 12.00 -5.22 5.14
C SER A 73 10.65 -4.60 4.80
N ILE A 74 9.71 -4.58 5.75
CA ILE A 74 8.44 -3.89 5.56
C ILE A 74 8.67 -2.38 5.43
N ASP A 75 7.86 -1.69 4.63
CA ASP A 75 7.80 -0.22 4.59
C ASP A 75 7.63 0.34 6.01
N GLN A 76 8.72 0.84 6.60
CA GLN A 76 8.74 1.19 8.03
C GLN A 76 7.90 2.43 8.33
N ASP A 77 7.93 3.42 7.43
CA ASP A 77 7.16 4.66 7.55
C ASP A 77 5.66 4.34 7.45
N GLY A 78 5.30 3.47 6.52
CA GLY A 78 3.94 2.97 6.37
C GLY A 78 3.50 2.16 7.58
N ALA A 79 4.31 1.19 8.00
CA ALA A 79 4.03 0.34 9.15
C ALA A 79 3.73 1.12 10.44
N ALA A 80 4.41 2.25 10.67
CA ALA A 80 4.13 3.10 11.83
C ALA A 80 2.71 3.69 11.79
N LEU A 81 2.25 4.10 10.60
CA LEU A 81 0.91 4.64 10.38
C LEU A 81 -0.17 3.55 10.33
N TRP A 82 0.11 2.40 9.71
CA TRP A 82 -0.89 1.33 9.53
C TRP A 82 -1.38 0.78 10.87
N LYS A 83 -0.51 0.75 11.90
CA LYS A 83 -0.84 0.28 13.26
C LYS A 83 -1.90 1.12 13.96
N THR A 84 -2.13 2.35 13.53
CA THR A 84 -3.08 3.27 14.17
C THR A 84 -4.47 3.24 13.53
N MET A 85 -4.70 2.37 12.54
CA MET A 85 -5.92 2.33 11.74
C MET A 85 -6.92 1.28 12.24
N ASP A 86 -8.22 1.61 12.20
CA ASP A 86 -9.31 0.67 12.51
C ASP A 86 -9.58 -0.31 11.36
N VAL A 87 -9.35 0.13 10.12
CA VAL A 87 -9.52 -0.68 8.91
C VAL A 87 -8.36 -0.44 7.96
N LEU A 88 -7.71 -1.53 7.54
CA LEU A 88 -6.63 -1.54 6.54
C LEU A 88 -7.08 -2.32 5.31
N ILE A 89 -6.93 -1.71 4.14
CA ILE A 89 -7.23 -2.33 2.85
C ILE A 89 -5.96 -2.25 2.02
N PHE A 90 -5.25 -3.37 1.90
CA PHE A 90 -4.00 -3.45 1.17
C PHE A 90 -4.23 -3.91 -0.28
N ASN A 91 -3.38 -3.46 -1.19
CA ASN A 91 -3.23 -4.08 -2.50
C ASN A 91 -1.77 -3.94 -2.95
N THR A 92 -1.27 -4.93 -3.70
CA THR A 92 0.03 -4.80 -4.38
C THR A 92 0.11 -5.82 -5.51
N TRP A 93 0.38 -5.34 -6.73
CA TRP A 93 0.74 -6.20 -7.87
C TRP A 93 1.25 -5.39 -9.06
N HIS A 94 0.57 -4.28 -9.39
CA HIS A 94 0.75 -3.59 -10.68
C HIS A 94 2.22 -3.22 -10.95
N TRP A 95 2.95 -2.79 -9.92
CA TRP A 95 4.35 -2.37 -10.01
C TRP A 95 5.36 -3.52 -10.00
N TRP A 96 4.96 -4.74 -9.62
CA TRP A 96 5.86 -5.90 -9.61
C TRP A 96 6.25 -6.33 -11.02
N THR A 97 5.40 -6.06 -12.02
CA THR A 97 5.63 -6.44 -13.41
C THR A 97 6.32 -5.35 -14.24
N HIS A 98 6.60 -4.18 -13.65
CA HIS A 98 7.28 -3.10 -14.36
C HIS A 98 8.74 -3.46 -14.66
N THR A 99 9.20 -3.09 -15.85
CA THR A 99 10.59 -3.29 -16.31
C THR A 99 11.13 -1.98 -16.93
N GLY A 100 12.43 -1.94 -17.21
CA GLY A 100 13.07 -0.78 -17.84
C GLY A 100 12.98 0.48 -16.98
N THR A 101 12.65 1.61 -17.61
CA THR A 101 12.61 2.93 -16.93
C THR A 101 11.52 3.03 -15.87
N SER A 102 10.47 2.21 -15.96
CA SER A 102 9.37 2.21 -15.00
C SER A 102 9.59 1.30 -13.80
N GLN A 103 10.71 0.55 -13.76
CA GLN A 103 11.06 -0.28 -12.62
C GLN A 103 11.52 0.60 -11.43
N PRO A 104 10.94 0.44 -10.23
CA PRO A 104 11.25 1.32 -9.12
C PRO A 104 12.54 0.93 -8.36
N TRP A 105 13.15 -0.20 -8.67
CA TRP A 105 14.42 -0.67 -8.11
C TRP A 105 15.46 -0.97 -9.20
N ASP A 106 16.73 -0.93 -8.80
CA ASP A 106 17.89 -1.33 -9.62
C ASP A 106 18.44 -2.70 -9.19
N PHE A 107 18.23 -3.07 -7.92
CA PHE A 107 18.62 -4.36 -7.34
C PHE A 107 17.54 -4.90 -6.41
N ILE A 108 17.55 -6.20 -6.21
CA ILE A 108 16.68 -6.90 -5.26
C ILE A 108 17.55 -7.54 -4.19
N GLN A 109 17.32 -7.15 -2.94
CA GLN A 109 17.86 -7.82 -1.78
C GLN A 109 16.91 -8.95 -1.38
N VAL A 110 17.33 -10.19 -1.63
CA VAL A 110 16.53 -11.38 -1.35
C VAL A 110 16.52 -11.66 0.14
N ASP A 111 17.68 -11.57 0.78
CA ASP A 111 17.88 -11.74 2.22
C ASP A 111 19.09 -10.90 2.70
N SER A 112 19.57 -11.13 3.93
CA SER A 112 20.71 -10.40 4.51
C SER A 112 22.03 -10.56 3.76
N THR A 113 22.18 -11.60 2.95
CA THR A 113 23.45 -11.98 2.28
C THR A 113 23.35 -11.99 0.76
N HIS A 114 22.16 -12.17 0.20
CA HIS A 114 21.96 -12.30 -1.24
C HIS A 114 21.31 -11.05 -1.83
N MET A 115 22.02 -10.46 -2.78
CA MET A 115 21.51 -9.38 -3.62
C MET A 115 21.78 -9.68 -5.09
N VAL A 116 20.76 -9.44 -5.91
CA VAL A 116 20.80 -9.70 -7.34
C VAL A 116 20.31 -8.47 -8.11
N PRO A 117 20.78 -8.23 -9.35
CA PRO A 117 20.21 -7.18 -10.20
C PRO A 117 18.72 -7.42 -10.48
N ASP A 118 18.36 -8.69 -10.65
CA ASP A 118 16.98 -9.09 -10.91
C ASP A 118 16.69 -10.54 -10.52
N MET A 119 15.42 -10.90 -10.40
CA MET A 119 14.93 -12.26 -10.17
C MET A 119 13.50 -12.45 -10.70
N ASP A 120 13.04 -13.70 -10.68
CA ASP A 120 11.64 -14.04 -10.98
C ASP A 120 10.66 -13.22 -10.12
N ARG A 121 9.72 -12.52 -10.79
CA ARG A 121 8.79 -11.59 -10.15
C ARG A 121 7.82 -12.26 -9.19
N LEU A 122 7.39 -13.49 -9.49
CA LEU A 122 6.49 -14.24 -8.62
C LEU A 122 7.23 -14.68 -7.35
N LYS A 123 8.48 -15.14 -7.48
CA LYS A 123 9.31 -15.46 -6.30
C LYS A 123 9.61 -14.24 -5.44
N ALA A 124 9.91 -13.10 -6.06
CA ALA A 124 10.11 -11.85 -5.34
C ALA A 124 8.84 -11.41 -4.60
N PHE A 125 7.70 -11.46 -5.30
CA PHE A 125 6.39 -11.15 -4.75
C PHE A 125 6.02 -12.07 -3.59
N GLU A 126 6.16 -13.38 -3.74
CA GLU A 126 5.86 -14.37 -2.69
C GLU A 126 6.65 -14.06 -1.41
N LYS A 127 7.93 -13.71 -1.56
CA LYS A 127 8.81 -13.40 -0.43
C LYS A 127 8.39 -12.10 0.27
N ALA A 128 8.16 -11.02 -0.48
CA ALA A 128 7.69 -9.76 0.08
C ALA A 128 6.28 -9.84 0.69
N PHE A 129 5.38 -10.58 0.04
CA PHE A 129 4.04 -10.84 0.55
C PHE A 129 4.10 -11.63 1.85
N THR A 130 5.02 -12.59 1.97
CA THR A 130 5.28 -13.31 3.24
C THR A 130 5.77 -12.36 4.33
N THR A 131 6.67 -11.44 4.02
CA THR A 131 7.11 -10.37 4.94
C THR A 131 5.94 -9.50 5.41
N TRP A 132 5.10 -9.03 4.48
CA TRP A 132 3.90 -8.27 4.81
C TRP A 132 2.92 -9.06 5.68
N ARG A 133 2.64 -10.32 5.33
CA ARG A 133 1.74 -11.19 6.09
C ARG A 133 2.24 -11.38 7.52
N ASN A 134 3.53 -11.66 7.69
CA ASN A 134 4.13 -11.82 9.02
C ASN A 134 4.03 -10.51 9.81
N TRP A 135 4.29 -9.37 9.18
CA TRP A 135 4.08 -8.07 9.81
C TRP A 135 2.64 -7.87 10.30
N VAL A 136 1.63 -8.23 9.49
CA VAL A 136 0.22 -8.16 9.90
C VAL A 136 -0.04 -9.02 11.13
N VAL A 137 0.41 -10.28 11.12
CA VAL A 137 0.23 -11.23 12.24
C VAL A 137 0.88 -10.70 13.53
N ASP A 138 2.07 -10.12 13.42
CA ASP A 138 2.85 -9.68 14.59
C ASP A 138 2.40 -8.32 15.14
N ASN A 139 1.78 -7.47 14.32
CA ASN A 139 1.55 -6.07 14.67
C ASN A 139 0.08 -5.65 14.73
N VAL A 140 -0.84 -6.42 14.14
CA VAL A 140 -2.25 -6.05 14.07
C VAL A 140 -3.07 -6.86 15.06
N LYS A 141 -3.90 -6.18 15.84
CA LYS A 141 -4.81 -6.80 16.81
C LYS A 141 -6.20 -6.99 16.19
N PRO A 142 -6.68 -8.22 15.91
CA PRO A 142 -7.91 -8.46 15.14
C PRO A 142 -9.22 -7.99 15.81
N ASP A 143 -9.18 -7.78 17.13
CA ASP A 143 -10.27 -7.19 17.92
C ASP A 143 -10.41 -5.67 17.68
N LYS A 144 -9.31 -5.00 17.31
CA LYS A 144 -9.28 -3.54 17.07
C LYS A 144 -9.28 -3.18 15.60
N THR A 145 -8.52 -3.91 14.79
CA THR A 145 -8.28 -3.56 13.39
C THR A 145 -8.77 -4.68 12.47
N LYS A 146 -9.51 -4.31 11.42
CA LYS A 146 -9.87 -5.21 10.32
C LYS A 146 -8.90 -5.05 9.16
N VAL A 147 -8.43 -6.18 8.62
CA VAL A 147 -7.47 -6.20 7.52
C VAL A 147 -8.11 -6.89 6.31
N PHE A 148 -8.02 -6.24 5.17
CA PHE A 148 -8.42 -6.75 3.86
C PHE A 148 -7.23 -6.69 2.91
N PHE A 149 -7.19 -7.62 1.97
CA PHE A 149 -6.27 -7.60 0.85
C PHE A 149 -7.07 -7.68 -0.46
N GLN A 150 -6.99 -6.62 -1.26
CA GLN A 150 -7.54 -6.61 -2.61
C GLN A 150 -6.62 -7.41 -3.53
N GLY A 151 -7.19 -8.41 -4.18
CA GLY A 151 -6.48 -9.23 -5.16
C GLY A 151 -6.03 -8.45 -6.40
N ILE A 152 -5.36 -9.17 -7.30
CA ILE A 152 -4.83 -8.60 -8.53
C ILE A 152 -5.96 -8.07 -9.40
N SER A 153 -5.89 -6.79 -9.78
CA SER A 153 -6.74 -6.26 -10.85
C SER A 153 -6.22 -6.73 -12.21
N PRO A 154 -7.05 -7.39 -13.04
CA PRO A 154 -6.63 -7.87 -14.34
C PRO A 154 -6.29 -6.71 -15.29
N SER A 155 -5.31 -6.95 -16.14
CA SER A 155 -5.05 -6.11 -17.31
C SER A 155 -5.71 -6.73 -18.54
N HIS A 156 -6.29 -5.89 -19.40
CA HIS A 156 -7.03 -6.31 -20.59
C HIS A 156 -6.36 -5.83 -21.88
N TYR A 157 -5.05 -5.57 -21.85
CA TYR A 157 -4.30 -5.32 -23.08
C TYR A 157 -4.20 -6.63 -23.87
N LEU A 158 -4.76 -6.60 -25.09
CA LEU A 158 -4.62 -7.65 -26.10
C LEU A 158 -3.25 -7.56 -26.78
#